data_AF-A0A6A0ACH7-F1
#
_entry.id   AF-A0A6A0ACH7-F1
#
_cell.length_a   1.000
_cell.length_b   1.000
_cell.length_c   1.000
_cell.angle_alpha   90.00
_cell.angle_beta   90.00
_cell.angle_gamma   90.00
#
_symmetry.space_group_name_H-M   'P 1'
#
loop_
_entity.id
_entity.type
_entity.pdbx_description
1 polymer ?
#
loop_
_entity_poly.entity_id
_entity_poly.type
_entity_poly.pdbx_seq_one_letter_code
_entity_poly.pdbx_strand_id
1 'polypeptide(L)'
;MAAFLLTMLAYQMDIHMFIQGTKAADGTCCELKERNCKLGEMADGFFEMLASDLRLLADEAKRAEGIGYHLVSMFSSSDHPNIVESCDRAQAKLRALSLAGSGRSMESIRSTPELLRPFINACQFKNGKLVSLALSSFQKFAANKGVNAIGRGEIISALSLVCAVLYSWATL
;
A
#
# COMPACT_ATOMS: atom_id res chain seq x y z
N MET A 1 -1.50 0.27 20.77
CA MET A 1 -0.66 1.23 20.04
C MET A 1 0.84 0.94 20.20
N ALA A 2 1.38 0.79 21.42
CA ALA A 2 2.80 0.49 21.64
C ALA A 2 3.29 -0.80 20.93
N ALA A 3 2.49 -1.86 20.91
CA ALA A 3 2.81 -3.10 20.20
C ALA A 3 2.96 -2.90 18.68
N PHE A 4 2.16 -2.04 18.06
CA PHE A 4 2.19 -1.79 16.62
C PHE A 4 3.43 -0.96 16.20
N LEU A 5 3.83 -0.01 17.03
CA LEU A 5 5.09 0.73 16.88
C LEU A 5 6.31 -0.19 17.05
N LEU A 6 6.25 -1.16 17.97
CA LEU A 6 7.31 -2.16 18.15
C LEU A 6 7.42 -3.12 16.96
N THR A 7 6.31 -3.56 16.35
CA THR A 7 6.37 -4.38 15.11
C THR A 7 6.91 -3.57 13.93
N MET A 8 6.58 -2.28 13.84
CA MET A 8 7.10 -1.40 12.78
C MET A 8 8.58 -1.07 12.96
N LEU A 9 9.05 -0.90 14.20
CA LEU A 9 10.48 -0.75 14.51
C LEU A 9 11.25 -2.05 14.25
N ALA A 10 10.68 -3.21 14.59
CA ALA A 10 11.25 -4.51 14.21
C ALA A 10 11.34 -4.66 12.68
N TYR A 11 10.33 -4.19 11.94
CA TYR A 11 10.34 -4.16 10.48
C TYR A 11 11.45 -3.24 9.92
N GLN A 12 11.71 -2.09 10.55
CA GLN A 12 12.83 -1.22 10.19
C GLN A 12 14.20 -1.91 10.36
N MET A 13 14.34 -2.77 11.38
CA MET A 13 15.56 -3.55 11.60
C MET A 13 15.72 -4.73 10.62
N ASP A 14 14.64 -5.42 10.26
CA ASP A 14 14.68 -6.53 9.29
C ASP A 14 15.03 -6.07 7.85
N ILE A 15 14.60 -4.86 7.46
CA ILE A 15 14.99 -4.25 6.17
C ILE A 15 16.52 -4.11 6.05
N HIS A 16 17.21 -3.80 7.16
CA HIS A 16 18.67 -3.66 7.17
C HIS A 16 19.40 -5.00 6.99
N MET A 17 18.85 -6.12 7.50
CA MET A 17 19.42 -7.45 7.26
C MET A 17 19.17 -7.96 5.84
N PHE A 18 18.07 -7.57 5.20
CA PHE A 18 17.70 -8.08 3.88
C PHE A 18 18.58 -7.54 2.73
N ILE A 19 19.29 -6.44 2.93
CA ILE A 19 20.24 -5.88 1.95
C ILE A 19 21.47 -6.79 1.75
N GLN A 20 21.74 -7.73 2.65
CA GLN A 20 22.93 -8.60 2.60
C GLN A 20 22.69 -10.00 1.98
N GLY A 21 21.48 -10.30 1.50
CA GLY A 21 21.08 -11.66 1.14
C GLY A 21 20.81 -11.91 -0.35
N THR A 22 21.76 -11.66 -1.25
CA THR A 22 21.69 -12.19 -2.62
C THR A 22 22.82 -13.17 -2.89
N LYS A 23 22.53 -14.47 -2.78
CA LYS A 23 23.32 -15.50 -3.45
C LYS A 23 22.42 -16.44 -4.26
N ALA A 24 22.96 -16.74 -5.44
CA ALA A 24 22.36 -17.38 -6.60
C ALA A 24 21.86 -18.81 -6.35
N ALA A 25 20.96 -19.27 -7.22
CA ALA A 25 20.75 -20.70 -7.44
C ALA A 25 20.24 -20.95 -8.87
N ASP A 26 21.15 -21.48 -9.69
CA ASP A 26 20.87 -22.23 -10.91
C ASP A 26 19.88 -23.37 -10.60
N GLY A 27 18.82 -23.49 -11.39
CA GLY A 27 17.78 -24.52 -11.21
C GLY A 27 17.23 -24.99 -12.55
N THR A 28 17.18 -26.32 -12.71
CA THR A 28 16.71 -27.04 -13.90
C THR A 28 15.23 -26.76 -14.25
N CYS A 29 14.88 -26.91 -15.54
CA CYS A 29 13.60 -26.56 -16.17
C CYS A 29 12.31 -27.01 -15.44
N CYS A 30 12.32 -28.15 -14.74
CA CYS A 30 11.17 -28.63 -13.95
C CYS A 30 10.91 -27.80 -12.69
N GLU A 31 11.97 -27.36 -12.00
CA GLU A 31 11.83 -26.50 -10.81
C GLU A 31 11.37 -25.10 -11.20
N LEU A 32 11.76 -24.61 -12.38
CA LEU A 32 11.32 -23.32 -12.91
C LEU A 32 9.80 -23.29 -13.15
N LYS A 33 9.20 -24.39 -13.61
CA LYS A 33 7.74 -24.49 -13.83
C LYS A 33 6.97 -24.46 -12.50
N GLU A 34 7.45 -25.16 -11.48
CA GLU A 34 6.82 -25.19 -10.16
C GLU A 34 7.00 -23.87 -9.40
N ARG A 35 8.18 -23.23 -9.52
CA ARG A 35 8.41 -21.87 -9.02
C ARG A 35 7.50 -20.85 -9.72
N ASN A 36 7.34 -20.93 -11.04
CA ASN A 36 6.46 -20.03 -11.79
C ASN A 36 4.97 -20.20 -11.42
N CYS A 37 4.52 -21.43 -11.15
CA CYS A 37 3.15 -21.67 -10.67
C CYS A 37 2.90 -21.05 -9.29
N LYS A 38 3.83 -21.24 -8.35
CA LYS A 38 3.75 -20.64 -7.00
C LYS A 38 3.81 -19.11 -7.04
N LEU A 39 4.59 -18.54 -7.95
CA LEU A 39 4.67 -17.09 -8.16
C LEU A 39 3.37 -16.52 -8.75
N GLY A 40 2.69 -17.27 -9.63
CA GLY A 40 1.38 -16.91 -10.17
C GLY A 40 0.29 -16.89 -9.09
N GLU A 41 0.20 -17.94 -8.27
CA GLU A 41 -0.77 -18.02 -7.16
C GLU A 41 -0.55 -16.91 -6.10
N MET A 42 0.72 -16.58 -5.80
CA MET A 42 1.05 -15.46 -4.92
C MET A 42 0.63 -14.11 -5.51
N ALA A 43 0.80 -13.92 -6.82
CA ALA A 43 0.35 -12.70 -7.49
C ALA A 43 -1.18 -12.60 -7.43
N ASP A 44 -1.90 -13.68 -7.74
CA ASP A 44 -3.36 -13.71 -7.72
C ASP A 44 -3.94 -13.34 -6.35
N GLY A 45 -3.43 -13.97 -5.29
CA GLY A 45 -3.85 -13.67 -3.93
C GLY A 45 -3.55 -12.21 -3.53
N PHE A 46 -2.43 -11.66 -3.98
CA PHE A 46 -2.08 -10.27 -3.69
C PHE A 46 -2.91 -9.27 -4.49
N PHE A 47 -3.25 -9.56 -5.74
CA PHE A 47 -4.17 -8.74 -6.55
C PHE A 47 -5.55 -8.62 -5.90
N GLU A 48 -6.10 -9.74 -5.43
CA GLU A 48 -7.41 -9.77 -4.78
C GLU A 48 -7.40 -9.05 -3.43
N MET A 49 -6.33 -9.26 -2.65
CA MET A 49 -6.12 -8.55 -1.40
C MET A 49 -6.02 -7.04 -1.61
N LEU A 50 -5.27 -6.58 -2.62
CA LEU A 50 -5.13 -5.17 -2.94
C LEU A 50 -6.46 -4.56 -3.39
N ALA A 51 -7.22 -5.27 -4.23
CA ALA A 51 -8.55 -4.83 -4.66
C ALA A 51 -9.50 -4.65 -3.47
N SER A 52 -9.46 -5.58 -2.53
CA SER A 52 -10.25 -5.53 -1.29
C SER A 52 -9.85 -4.32 -0.42
N ASP A 53 -8.55 -4.12 -0.20
CA ASP A 53 -8.03 -3.01 0.60
C ASP A 53 -8.38 -1.64 0.00
N LEU A 54 -8.28 -1.49 -1.32
CA LEU A 54 -8.67 -0.26 -2.02
C LEU A 54 -10.17 0.01 -1.86
N ARG A 55 -11.02 -1.02 -1.90
CA ARG A 55 -12.46 -0.88 -1.68
C ARG A 55 -12.77 -0.48 -0.24
N LEU A 56 -12.14 -1.14 0.73
CA LEU A 56 -12.30 -0.81 2.15
C LEU A 56 -11.85 0.62 2.45
N LEU A 57 -10.73 1.06 1.88
CA LEU A 57 -10.23 2.42 2.03
C LEU A 57 -11.18 3.45 1.43
N ALA A 58 -11.71 3.19 0.23
CA ALA A 58 -12.68 4.07 -0.42
C ALA A 58 -13.99 4.17 0.38
N ASP A 59 -14.50 3.04 0.88
CA ASP A 59 -15.73 3.02 1.68
C ASP A 59 -15.54 3.76 3.01
N GLU A 60 -14.39 3.60 3.66
CA GLU A 60 -14.09 4.35 4.89
C GLU A 60 -13.86 5.83 4.62
N ALA A 61 -13.25 6.20 3.49
CA ALA A 61 -13.07 7.60 3.09
C ALA A 61 -14.43 8.28 2.87
N LYS A 62 -15.36 7.62 2.15
CA LYS A 62 -16.74 8.12 1.98
C LYS A 62 -17.47 8.33 3.31
N ARG A 63 -17.29 7.41 4.27
CA ARG A 63 -17.87 7.56 5.62
C ARG A 63 -17.22 8.69 6.41
N ALA A 64 -15.91 8.85 6.29
CA ALA A 64 -15.15 9.89 6.99
C ALA A 64 -15.47 11.29 6.45
N GLU A 65 -15.78 11.42 5.16
CA GLU A 65 -16.17 12.69 4.53
C GLU A 65 -17.57 13.15 4.99
N GLY A 66 -18.54 12.26 5.16
CA GLY A 66 -19.89 12.61 5.62
C GLY A 66 -20.62 13.65 4.73
N ILE A 67 -21.91 13.89 5.00
CA ILE A 67 -22.74 14.83 4.21
C ILE A 67 -22.21 16.29 4.31
N GLY A 68 -21.48 16.63 5.36
CA GLY A 68 -21.03 18.00 5.66
C GLY A 68 -19.84 18.51 4.83
N TYR A 69 -18.92 17.63 4.40
CA TYR A 69 -17.73 18.08 3.65
C TYR A 69 -18.04 18.33 2.17
N HIS A 70 -19.08 17.71 1.62
CA HIS A 70 -19.48 17.90 0.22
C HIS A 70 -19.99 19.32 -0.07
N LEU A 71 -20.56 20.00 0.93
CA LEU A 71 -20.98 21.41 0.86
C LEU A 71 -19.80 22.38 1.02
N VAL A 72 -18.80 22.04 1.84
CA VAL A 72 -17.59 22.88 2.06
C VAL A 72 -16.56 22.71 0.93
N SER A 73 -16.52 21.52 0.29
CA SER A 73 -15.68 21.20 -0.85
C SER A 73 -16.06 21.93 -2.14
N MET A 74 -17.28 22.49 -2.25
CA MET A 74 -17.67 23.31 -3.41
C MET A 74 -17.17 24.76 -3.32
N PHE A 75 -16.80 25.25 -2.13
CA PHE A 75 -16.36 26.63 -1.90
C PHE A 75 -14.88 26.75 -1.52
N SER A 76 -14.21 25.63 -1.29
CA SER A 76 -12.80 25.59 -0.98
C SER A 76 -12.09 24.94 -2.15
N SER A 77 -11.33 25.72 -2.92
CA SER A 77 -10.21 25.20 -3.72
C SER A 77 -9.19 24.60 -2.76
N SER A 78 -9.49 23.40 -2.26
CA SER A 78 -8.70 22.73 -1.26
C SER A 78 -7.76 21.76 -1.95
N ASP A 79 -6.47 21.90 -1.69
CA ASP A 79 -5.39 20.97 -2.04
C ASP A 79 -5.52 19.61 -1.31
N HIS A 80 -6.72 19.04 -1.27
CA HIS A 80 -7.01 17.74 -0.68
C HIS A 80 -7.15 16.72 -1.82
N PRO A 81 -6.16 15.82 -2.00
CA PRO A 81 -6.30 14.74 -2.95
C PRO A 81 -7.45 13.82 -2.48
N ASN A 82 -8.56 13.86 -3.20
CA ASN A 82 -9.75 13.03 -2.97
C ASN A 82 -9.32 11.54 -2.90
N ILE A 83 -9.33 10.96 -1.68
CA ILE A 83 -8.89 9.57 -1.45
C ILE A 83 -9.74 8.62 -2.27
N VAL A 84 -11.05 8.87 -2.38
CA VAL A 84 -11.98 8.05 -3.15
C VAL A 84 -11.57 8.03 -4.62
N GLU A 85 -11.33 9.20 -5.21
CA GLU A 85 -10.88 9.32 -6.60
C GLU A 85 -9.52 8.62 -6.80
N SER A 86 -8.62 8.73 -5.83
CA SER A 86 -7.34 8.02 -5.86
C SER A 86 -7.52 6.50 -5.81
N CYS A 87 -8.45 5.99 -4.99
CA CYS A 87 -8.78 4.57 -4.92
C CYS A 87 -9.40 4.08 -6.23
N ASP A 88 -10.30 4.84 -6.84
CA ASP A 88 -10.96 4.49 -8.10
C ASP A 88 -9.93 4.38 -9.24
N ARG A 89 -9.00 5.35 -9.34
CA ARG A 89 -7.89 5.28 -10.30
C ARG A 89 -7.00 4.07 -10.07
N ALA A 90 -6.66 3.76 -8.81
CA ALA A 90 -5.85 2.59 -8.47
C ALA A 90 -6.56 1.28 -8.81
N GLN A 91 -7.86 1.16 -8.54
CA GLN A 91 -8.66 -0.01 -8.91
C GLN A 91 -8.79 -0.18 -10.43
N ALA A 92 -8.92 0.91 -11.19
CA ALA A 92 -8.95 0.86 -12.65
C ALA A 92 -7.61 0.36 -13.21
N LYS A 93 -6.49 0.86 -12.66
CA LYS A 93 -5.15 0.36 -13.01
C LYS A 93 -4.98 -1.11 -12.66
N LEU A 94 -5.39 -1.52 -11.46
CA LEU A 94 -5.29 -2.92 -11.03
C LEU A 94 -6.08 -3.86 -11.97
N ARG A 95 -7.29 -3.45 -12.39
CA ARG A 95 -8.08 -4.17 -13.39
C ARG A 95 -7.38 -4.22 -14.74
N ALA A 96 -6.83 -3.11 -15.23
CA ALA A 96 -6.08 -3.08 -16.48
C ALA A 96 -4.87 -4.02 -16.46
N LEU A 97 -4.12 -4.05 -15.34
CA LEU A 97 -2.99 -4.97 -15.16
C LEU A 97 -3.44 -6.43 -15.15
N SER A 98 -4.61 -6.75 -14.61
CA SER A 98 -5.13 -8.11 -14.60
C SER A 98 -5.58 -8.61 -15.98
N LEU A 99 -5.90 -7.69 -16.90
CA LEU A 99 -6.36 -7.98 -18.26
C LEU A 99 -5.23 -7.92 -19.30
N ALA A 100 -4.08 -7.33 -18.96
CA ALA A 100 -2.93 -7.24 -19.84
C ALA A 100 -2.36 -8.64 -20.14
N GLY A 101 -1.91 -8.88 -21.37
CA GLY A 101 -1.51 -10.20 -21.88
C GLY A 101 -0.38 -10.93 -21.12
N SER A 102 0.28 -10.28 -20.16
CA SER A 102 1.22 -10.89 -19.23
C SER A 102 0.56 -11.52 -17.98
N GLY A 103 -0.75 -11.36 -17.81
CA GLY A 103 -1.51 -11.79 -16.64
C GLY A 103 -1.21 -10.99 -15.37
N ARG A 104 -1.79 -11.43 -14.26
CA ARG A 104 -1.52 -10.93 -12.89
C ARG A 104 -0.07 -11.24 -12.51
N SER A 105 0.82 -10.28 -12.73
CA SER A 105 2.25 -10.39 -12.42
C SER A 105 2.65 -9.49 -11.27
N MET A 106 3.48 -10.01 -10.36
CA MET A 106 4.09 -9.21 -9.28
C MET A 106 4.94 -8.06 -9.80
N GLU A 107 5.60 -8.23 -10.96
CA GLU A 107 6.42 -7.18 -11.55
C GLU A 107 5.56 -6.00 -11.99
N SER A 108 4.39 -6.27 -12.59
CA SER A 108 3.42 -5.26 -12.97
C SER A 108 2.91 -4.43 -11.78
N ILE A 109 2.75 -5.06 -10.61
CA ILE A 109 2.36 -4.33 -9.39
C ILE A 109 3.51 -3.42 -8.95
N ARG A 110 4.75 -3.95 -8.90
CA ARG A 110 5.95 -3.20 -8.47
C ARG A 110 6.26 -2.01 -9.37
N SER A 111 5.99 -2.11 -10.66
CA SER A 111 6.21 -1.06 -11.64
C SER A 111 5.12 0.01 -11.63
N THR A 112 4.05 -0.15 -10.85
CA THR A 112 2.89 0.75 -10.82
C THR A 112 2.77 1.44 -9.46
N PRO A 113 3.59 2.47 -9.19
CA PRO A 113 3.60 3.17 -7.90
C PRO A 113 2.26 3.85 -7.57
N GLU A 114 1.41 4.10 -8.55
CA GLU A 114 0.10 4.73 -8.33
C GLU A 114 -0.87 3.82 -7.57
N LEU A 115 -0.61 2.52 -7.49
CA LEU A 115 -1.34 1.60 -6.62
C LEU A 115 -1.09 1.87 -5.13
N LEU A 116 0.06 2.45 -4.79
CA LEU A 116 0.45 2.78 -3.42
C LEU A 116 -0.13 4.13 -2.95
N ARG A 117 -0.38 5.03 -3.89
CA ARG A 117 -0.73 6.43 -3.65
C ARG A 117 -1.99 6.65 -2.78
N PRO A 118 -3.09 5.87 -2.91
CA PRO A 118 -4.25 6.04 -2.04
C PRO A 118 -3.93 5.82 -0.57
N PHE A 119 -3.06 4.86 -0.26
CA PHE A 119 -2.64 4.55 1.11
C PHE A 119 -1.71 5.63 1.67
N ILE A 120 -0.78 6.15 0.86
CA ILE A 120 0.06 7.30 1.24
C ILE A 120 -0.81 8.51 1.55
N ASN A 121 -1.81 8.79 0.70
CA ASN A 121 -2.72 9.92 0.93
C ASN A 121 -3.49 9.72 2.24
N ALA A 122 -3.99 8.51 2.53
CA ALA A 122 -4.69 8.21 3.77
C ALA A 122 -3.85 8.47 5.04
N CYS A 123 -2.52 8.30 4.98
CA CYS A 123 -1.61 8.63 6.09
C CYS A 123 -1.55 10.13 6.41
N GLN A 124 -1.94 11.01 5.48
CA GLN A 124 -1.94 12.46 5.68
C GLN A 124 -3.20 12.96 6.42
N PHE A 125 -4.22 12.12 6.54
CA PHE A 125 -5.49 12.49 7.17
C PHE A 125 -5.47 12.27 8.68
N LYS A 126 -6.17 13.15 9.41
CA LYS A 126 -6.37 13.03 10.86
C LYS A 126 -7.44 11.98 11.25
N ASN A 127 -7.64 10.96 10.42
CA ASN A 127 -8.59 9.87 10.70
C ASN A 127 -7.81 8.59 11.01
N GLY A 128 -7.84 8.18 12.28
CA GLY A 128 -7.09 7.01 12.74
C GLY A 128 -7.47 5.69 12.04
N LYS A 129 -8.72 5.55 11.57
CA LYS A 129 -9.14 4.34 10.81
C LYS A 129 -8.55 4.32 9.41
N LEU A 130 -8.55 5.45 8.70
CA LEU A 130 -7.91 5.56 7.37
C LEU A 130 -6.41 5.30 7.47
N VAL A 131 -5.76 5.88 8.48
CA VAL A 131 -4.34 5.63 8.75
C VAL A 131 -4.11 4.15 9.07
N SER A 132 -4.94 3.53 9.92
CA SER A 132 -4.80 2.10 10.25
C SER A 132 -4.95 1.18 9.04
N LEU A 133 -5.88 1.48 8.13
CA LEU A 133 -6.05 0.73 6.88
C LEU A 133 -4.81 0.87 6.00
N ALA A 134 -4.29 2.09 5.84
CA ALA A 134 -3.06 2.34 5.07
C ALA A 134 -1.86 1.57 5.62
N LEU A 135 -1.66 1.58 6.95
CA LEU A 135 -0.57 0.86 7.60
C LEU A 135 -0.68 -0.65 7.42
N SER A 136 -1.90 -1.20 7.50
CA SER A 136 -2.17 -2.63 7.22
C SER A 136 -1.85 -2.98 5.77
N SER A 137 -2.21 -2.11 4.82
CA SER A 137 -1.87 -2.30 3.40
C SER A 137 -0.37 -2.20 3.14
N PHE A 138 0.36 -1.29 3.79
CA PHE A 138 1.83 -1.25 3.69
C PHE A 138 2.49 -2.55 4.15
N GLN A 139 2.00 -3.16 5.24
CA GLN A 139 2.48 -4.47 5.68
C GLN A 139 2.24 -5.55 4.60
N LYS A 140 1.11 -5.51 3.89
CA LYS A 140 0.80 -6.47 2.81
C LYS A 140 1.69 -6.25 1.59
N PHE A 141 1.94 -5.00 1.20
CA PHE A 141 2.92 -4.66 0.15
C PHE A 141 4.32 -5.17 0.50
N ALA A 142 4.72 -5.01 1.76
CA ALA A 142 5.97 -5.52 2.30
C ALA A 142 6.06 -7.05 2.21
N ALA A 143 5.07 -7.76 2.77
CA ALA A 143 5.05 -9.21 2.84
C ALA A 143 5.08 -9.88 1.46
N ASN A 144 4.44 -9.28 0.47
CA ASN A 144 4.37 -9.81 -0.89
C ASN A 144 5.48 -9.27 -1.81
N LYS A 145 6.43 -8.49 -1.29
CA LYS A 145 7.41 -7.76 -2.11
C LYS A 145 6.73 -6.96 -3.24
N GLY A 146 5.57 -6.35 -2.97
CA GLY A 146 4.76 -5.63 -3.95
C GLY A 146 5.26 -4.24 -4.31
N VAL A 147 6.36 -3.79 -3.72
CA VAL A 147 6.94 -2.45 -3.94
C VAL A 147 8.41 -2.51 -4.34
N ASN A 148 8.78 -1.65 -5.29
CA ASN A 148 10.17 -1.42 -5.68
C ASN A 148 10.91 -0.53 -4.65
N ALA A 149 12.19 -0.25 -4.88
CA ALA A 149 13.00 0.56 -3.95
C ALA A 149 12.45 1.97 -3.73
N ILE A 150 11.91 2.60 -4.79
CA ILE A 150 11.33 3.95 -4.73
C ILE A 150 10.06 3.93 -3.87
N GLY A 151 9.15 2.99 -4.13
CA GLY A 151 7.92 2.82 -3.36
C GLY A 151 8.17 2.50 -1.88
N ARG A 152 9.25 1.77 -1.56
CA ARG A 152 9.68 1.59 -0.16
C ARG A 152 10.06 2.93 0.50
N GLY A 153 10.78 3.79 -0.22
CA GLY A 153 11.11 5.15 0.26
C GLY A 153 9.86 5.99 0.53
N GLU A 154 8.83 5.89 -0.32
CA GLU A 154 7.54 6.57 -0.12
C GLU A 154 6.79 6.04 1.12
N ILE A 155 6.78 4.72 1.35
CA ILE A 155 6.19 4.12 2.57
C ILE A 155 6.91 4.65 3.83
N ILE A 156 8.24 4.66 3.84
CA ILE A 156 9.04 5.15 4.97
C ILE A 156 8.75 6.63 5.23
N SER A 157 8.62 7.43 4.18
CA SER A 157 8.27 8.85 4.28
C SER A 157 6.87 9.05 4.87
N ALA A 158 5.89 8.26 4.42
CA ALA A 158 4.53 8.28 4.96
C ALA A 158 4.48 7.84 6.44
N LEU A 159 5.23 6.80 6.82
CA LEU A 159 5.34 6.35 8.21
C LEU A 159 5.97 7.42 9.12
N SER A 160 6.99 8.13 8.63
CA SER A 160 7.64 9.21 9.37
C SER A 160 6.67 10.35 9.66
N LEU A 161 5.82 10.70 8.67
CA LEU A 161 4.75 11.68 8.84
C LEU A 161 3.74 11.24 9.91
N VAL A 162 3.26 10.00 9.84
CA VAL A 162 2.31 9.45 10.82
C VAL A 162 2.90 9.49 12.23
N CYS A 163 4.17 9.12 12.39
CA CYS A 163 4.85 9.20 13.69
C CYS A 163 4.91 10.64 14.20
N ALA A 164 5.29 11.61 13.36
CA ALA A 164 5.35 13.01 13.74
C ALA A 164 3.99 13.56 14.19
N VAL A 165 2.91 13.22 13.48
CA VAL A 165 1.54 13.61 13.85
C VAL A 165 1.12 12.99 15.18
N LEU A 166 1.38 11.69 15.38
CA LEU A 166 1.04 10.99 16.63
C LEU A 166 1.81 11.54 17.83
N TYR A 167 3.10 11.89 17.66
CA TYR A 167 3.89 12.52 18.72
C TYR A 167 3.32 13.88 19.11
N SER A 168 2.94 14.71 18.13
CA SER A 168 2.31 16.01 18.40
C SER A 168 1.00 15.89 19.19
N TRP A 169 0.25 14.80 19.01
CA TRP A 169 -1.02 14.58 19.73
C TRP A 169 -0.82 14.03 21.14
N ALA A 170 0.30 13.36 21.41
CA ALA A 170 0.62 12.85 22.74
C ALA A 170 1.16 13.95 23.68
N THR A 171 1.63 15.06 23.13
CA THR A 171 2.18 16.21 23.87
C THR A 171 1.20 17.36 24.11
N LEU A 172 -0.07 17.19 23.72
CA LEU A 172 -1.20 18.10 23.98
C LEU A 172 -2.13 17.51 25.03
#